data_AF-A0A2N1N2K3-F1
#
_entry.id   AF-A0A2N1N2K3-F1
#
_cell.length_a   1.000
_cell.length_b   1.000
_cell.length_c   1.000
_cell.angle_alpha   90.00
_cell.angle_beta   90.00
_cell.angle_gamma   90.00
#
_symmetry.space_group_name_H-M   'P 1'
#
loop_
_entity.id
_entity.type
_entity.pdbx_description
1 polymer ?
#
loop_
_entity_poly.entity_id
_entity_poly.type
_entity_poly.pdbx_seq_one_letter_code
_entity_poly.pdbx_strand_id
1 'polypeptide(L)'
;MIQWSYFNGLTDLISAQQYLRYLYMDQYKSYQNFTDIITTLLERIPNSLIKFSIYGGIRQKPVIAIPLSFIARFTNLQELVFTFYSNEFYKDFNRLQYSIFPQVQSLRFNMKCPRNELLIKFLENNGKNLKELYVEGNNNYSLNLAIIELGPNLRNLSTRIDYNEFKTLELILINCQYLESIEVFGENYSFIDVKDISEKVKKYSPKIKLIFS
;
A
#
# COMPACT_ATOMS: atom_id res chain seq x y z
N MET A 1 -0.11 -0.92 29.95
CA MET A 1 -1.02 -1.98 29.46
C MET A 1 -2.43 -1.51 29.73
N ILE A 2 -3.14 -0.96 28.74
CA ILE A 2 -4.51 -0.45 28.92
C ILE A 2 -5.47 -1.55 28.48
N GLN A 3 -6.28 -2.04 29.41
CA GLN A 3 -7.32 -3.03 29.17
C GLN A 3 -8.54 -2.31 28.58
N TRP A 4 -8.89 -2.65 27.34
CA TRP A 4 -9.95 -2.00 26.57
C TRP A 4 -11.32 -2.53 26.99
N SER A 5 -11.94 -1.86 27.94
CA SER A 5 -13.40 -1.91 28.12
C SER A 5 -13.96 -0.50 27.93
N TYR A 6 -14.81 -0.36 26.91
CA TYR A 6 -15.64 0.80 26.54
C TYR A 6 -15.04 1.89 25.65
N PHE A 7 -15.63 1.97 24.44
CA PHE A 7 -15.41 2.91 23.34
C PHE A 7 -15.29 4.40 23.73
N ASN A 8 -15.88 4.82 24.85
CA ASN A 8 -15.85 6.22 25.29
C ASN A 8 -14.42 6.76 25.45
N GLY A 9 -13.51 5.93 25.97
CA GLY A 9 -12.11 6.33 26.12
C GLY A 9 -11.38 6.60 24.80
N LEU A 10 -11.78 5.96 23.70
CA LEU A 10 -11.21 6.21 22.37
C LEU A 10 -11.69 7.53 21.79
N THR A 11 -12.98 7.83 21.93
CA THR A 11 -13.58 9.10 21.49
C THR A 11 -12.99 10.28 22.25
N ASP A 12 -12.84 10.14 23.57
CA ASP A 12 -12.22 11.16 24.41
C ASP A 12 -10.74 11.34 24.06
N LEU A 13 -10.02 10.24 23.80
CA LEU A 13 -8.62 10.29 23.37
C LEU A 13 -8.46 11.00 22.02
N ILE A 14 -9.25 10.63 21.01
CA ILE A 14 -9.20 11.28 19.68
C ILE A 14 -9.52 12.77 19.80
N SER A 15 -10.54 13.12 20.59
CA SER A 15 -10.95 14.51 20.79
C SER A 15 -9.89 15.33 21.54
N ALA A 16 -9.10 14.70 22.42
CA ALA A 16 -7.98 15.35 23.10
C ALA A 16 -6.76 15.55 22.18
N GLN A 17 -6.66 14.83 21.06
CA GLN A 17 -5.58 15.00 20.09
C GLN A 17 -5.94 16.10 19.08
N GLN A 18 -5.55 17.35 19.38
CA GLN A 18 -5.83 18.50 18.50
C GLN A 18 -5.19 18.39 17.09
N TYR A 19 -4.21 17.48 16.90
CA TYR A 19 -3.44 17.33 15.66
C TYR A 19 -3.06 15.86 15.41
N LEU A 20 -4.04 14.96 15.34
CA LEU A 20 -3.74 13.57 14.99
C LEU A 20 -3.19 13.50 13.55
N ARG A 21 -1.90 13.20 13.43
CA ARG A 21 -1.18 13.10 12.15
C ARG A 21 -1.03 11.67 11.65
N TYR A 22 -1.00 10.71 12.58
CA TYR A 22 -0.74 9.30 12.31
C TYR A 22 -1.86 8.47 12.91
N LEU A 23 -2.51 7.65 12.10
CA LEU A 23 -3.51 6.70 12.55
C LEU A 23 -3.11 5.29 12.14
N TYR A 24 -3.02 4.41 13.14
CA TYR A 24 -2.83 2.98 12.94
C TYR A 24 -4.07 2.23 13.45
N MET A 25 -4.64 1.37 12.62
CA MET A 25 -5.78 0.52 12.95
C MET A 25 -5.39 -0.96 12.88
N ASP A 26 -5.65 -1.68 13.96
CA ASP A 26 -5.45 -3.12 14.04
C ASP A 26 -6.80 -3.84 14.11
N GLN A 27 -7.08 -4.69 13.12
CA GLN A 27 -8.28 -5.53 13.04
C GLN A 27 -7.98 -7.01 13.37
N TYR A 28 -6.97 -7.31 14.22
CA TYR A 28 -6.59 -8.67 14.63
C TYR A 28 -7.65 -9.46 15.41
N LYS A 29 -8.73 -8.84 15.92
CA LYS A 29 -9.85 -9.54 16.59
C LYS A 29 -11.19 -9.15 15.96
N SER A 30 -11.49 -9.73 14.79
CA SER A 30 -12.54 -9.31 13.85
C SER A 30 -13.99 -9.65 14.25
N TYR A 31 -14.36 -9.54 15.52
CA TYR A 31 -15.76 -9.69 15.96
C TYR A 31 -16.43 -8.36 16.32
N GLN A 32 -15.69 -7.26 16.31
CA GLN A 32 -16.23 -5.95 16.67
C GLN A 32 -16.76 -5.22 15.44
N ASN A 33 -17.95 -4.65 15.58
CA ASN A 33 -18.46 -3.70 14.61
C ASN A 33 -17.64 -2.40 14.72
N PHE A 34 -16.95 -2.04 13.65
CA PHE A 34 -16.14 -0.83 13.58
C PHE A 34 -16.93 0.41 13.16
N THR A 35 -18.24 0.30 12.90
CA THR A 35 -19.08 1.44 12.50
C THR A 35 -18.95 2.62 13.46
N ASP A 36 -19.03 2.41 14.77
CA ASP A 36 -18.96 3.51 15.73
C ASP A 36 -17.57 4.17 15.79
N ILE A 37 -16.49 3.37 15.62
CA ILE A 37 -15.13 3.90 15.48
C ILE A 37 -15.04 4.74 14.22
N ILE A 38 -15.48 4.22 13.07
CA ILE A 38 -15.42 4.94 11.79
C ILE A 38 -16.23 6.23 11.88
N THR A 39 -17.45 6.19 12.40
CA THR A 39 -18.29 7.37 12.63
C THR A 39 -17.55 8.38 13.50
N THR A 40 -16.91 7.96 14.59
CA THR A 40 -16.12 8.86 15.45
C THR A 40 -14.92 9.47 14.73
N LEU A 41 -14.20 8.69 13.92
CA LEU A 41 -13.07 9.18 13.10
C LEU A 41 -13.57 10.23 12.09
N LEU A 42 -14.74 9.98 11.47
CA LEU A 42 -15.43 10.92 10.58
C LEU A 42 -16.00 12.14 11.35
N GLU A 43 -16.36 11.98 12.62
CA GLU A 43 -16.74 13.00 13.60
C GLU A 43 -15.63 14.03 13.87
N ARG A 44 -14.52 13.48 14.35
CA ARG A 44 -13.63 14.18 15.29
C ARG A 44 -12.25 14.45 14.76
N ILE A 45 -11.81 13.72 13.74
CA ILE A 45 -10.49 13.95 13.16
C ILE A 45 -10.65 15.00 12.06
N PRO A 46 -10.13 16.23 12.25
CA PRO A 46 -9.99 17.17 11.15
C PRO A 46 -9.01 16.57 10.13
N ASN A 47 -9.07 17.03 8.88
CA ASN A 47 -8.20 16.56 7.81
C ASN A 47 -6.73 16.94 8.04
N SER A 48 -6.10 16.32 9.03
CA SER A 48 -4.75 16.58 9.54
C SER A 48 -3.90 15.29 9.52
N LEU A 49 -4.55 14.15 9.24
CA LEU A 49 -3.88 12.88 9.02
C LEU A 49 -3.00 12.96 7.78
N ILE A 50 -1.73 12.67 7.98
CA ILE A 50 -0.73 12.54 6.92
C ILE A 50 -0.38 11.08 6.67
N LYS A 51 -0.62 10.18 7.64
CA LYS A 51 -0.36 8.76 7.50
C LYS A 51 -1.51 7.94 8.06
N PHE A 52 -1.94 6.99 7.26
CA PHE A 52 -2.89 5.97 7.67
C PHE A 52 -2.28 4.59 7.44
N SER A 53 -2.35 3.75 8.47
CA SER A 53 -1.90 2.37 8.41
C SER A 53 -2.99 1.46 8.96
N ILE A 54 -3.22 0.34 8.29
CA ILE A 54 -4.19 -0.66 8.74
C ILE A 54 -3.62 -2.06 8.59
N TYR A 55 -3.81 -2.88 9.62
CA TYR A 55 -3.33 -4.25 9.70
C TYR A 55 -4.50 -5.22 9.88
N GLY A 56 -4.54 -6.33 9.14
CA GLY A 56 -5.54 -7.38 9.26
C GLY A 56 -4.98 -8.78 9.02
N GLY A 57 -5.09 -9.62 10.05
CA GLY A 57 -4.25 -10.83 10.17
C GLY A 57 -4.95 -12.13 10.51
N ILE A 58 -6.28 -12.26 10.30
CA ILE A 58 -6.98 -13.49 10.68
C ILE A 58 -7.36 -14.34 9.46
N ARG A 59 -7.03 -15.64 9.51
CA ARG A 59 -7.44 -16.70 8.56
C ARG A 59 -8.79 -17.34 8.91
N GLN A 60 -9.63 -16.67 9.69
CA GLN A 60 -10.91 -17.20 10.17
C GLN A 60 -12.03 -16.64 9.31
N LYS A 61 -12.97 -17.50 8.92
CA LYS A 61 -14.13 -17.14 8.10
C LYS A 61 -15.38 -17.13 8.98
N PRO A 62 -16.30 -16.17 8.80
CA PRO A 62 -16.26 -15.06 7.83
C PRO A 62 -15.39 -13.88 8.32
N VAL A 63 -14.75 -13.17 7.37
CA VAL A 63 -13.97 -11.96 7.65
C VAL A 63 -14.92 -10.76 7.69
N ILE A 64 -15.01 -10.08 8.85
CA ILE A 64 -15.63 -8.76 8.96
C ILE A 64 -14.52 -7.72 8.81
N ALA A 65 -14.35 -7.20 7.60
CA ALA A 65 -13.33 -6.20 7.29
C ALA A 65 -13.85 -4.79 7.56
N ILE A 66 -12.97 -3.92 8.05
CA ILE A 66 -13.22 -2.48 8.10
C ILE A 66 -13.43 -1.97 6.66
N PRO A 67 -14.55 -1.29 6.34
CA PRO A 67 -14.71 -0.61 5.05
C PRO A 67 -13.52 0.32 4.82
N LEU A 68 -12.89 0.30 3.64
CA LEU A 68 -11.73 1.14 3.36
C LEU A 68 -12.14 2.52 2.80
N SER A 69 -13.36 2.63 2.28
CA SER A 69 -13.88 3.85 1.66
C SER A 69 -13.91 5.09 2.57
N PHE A 70 -13.98 4.95 3.91
CA PHE A 70 -13.94 6.12 4.82
C PHE A 70 -12.61 6.89 4.74
N ILE A 71 -11.53 6.22 4.31
CA ILE A 71 -10.20 6.81 4.17
C ILE A 71 -10.24 7.99 3.19
N ALA A 72 -11.15 7.97 2.20
CA ALA A 72 -11.32 9.03 1.20
C ALA A 72 -11.57 10.43 1.79
N ARG A 73 -12.03 10.53 3.04
CA ARG A 73 -12.20 11.82 3.73
C ARG A 73 -10.87 12.52 4.04
N PHE A 74 -9.78 11.77 4.20
CA PHE A 74 -8.49 12.30 4.64
C PHE A 74 -7.63 12.68 3.42
N THR A 75 -7.97 13.79 2.76
CA THR A 75 -7.29 14.22 1.54
C THR A 75 -5.86 14.74 1.75
N ASN A 76 -5.47 14.99 3.00
CA ASN A 76 -4.10 15.38 3.37
C ASN A 76 -3.14 14.19 3.58
N LEU A 77 -3.60 12.97 3.33
CA LEU A 77 -2.76 11.78 3.43
C LEU A 77 -1.57 11.85 2.46
N GLN A 78 -0.40 11.54 2.99
CA GLN A 78 0.87 11.42 2.30
C GLN A 78 1.35 9.97 2.25
N GLU A 79 0.99 9.18 3.27
CA GLU A 79 1.37 7.78 3.41
C GLU A 79 0.15 6.88 3.65
N LEU A 80 0.03 5.85 2.83
CA LEU A 80 -0.98 4.79 2.97
C LEU A 80 -0.27 3.45 3.12
N VAL A 81 -0.58 2.73 4.20
CA VAL A 81 -0.02 1.41 4.48
C VAL A 81 -1.12 0.40 4.78
N PHE A 82 -1.22 -0.63 3.95
CA PHE A 82 -2.13 -1.75 4.14
C PHE A 82 -1.32 -3.01 4.40
N THR A 83 -1.60 -3.72 5.50
CA THR A 83 -0.94 -4.99 5.84
C THR A 83 -1.99 -6.06 6.04
N PHE A 84 -2.34 -6.77 4.96
CA PHE A 84 -3.41 -7.77 4.98
C PHE A 84 -2.91 -9.13 4.55
N TYR A 85 -3.17 -10.16 5.36
CA TYR A 85 -2.82 -11.54 5.03
C TYR A 85 -3.83 -12.23 4.11
N SER A 86 -4.92 -11.54 3.72
CA SER A 86 -5.99 -12.07 2.87
C SER A 86 -6.57 -11.00 1.95
N ASN A 87 -6.84 -11.38 0.70
CA ASN A 87 -7.51 -10.51 -0.28
C ASN A 87 -8.95 -10.14 0.13
N GLU A 88 -9.54 -10.88 1.07
CA GLU A 88 -10.87 -10.60 1.62
C GLU A 88 -10.97 -9.22 2.26
N PHE A 89 -9.87 -8.68 2.81
CA PHE A 89 -9.81 -7.34 3.38
C PHE A 89 -9.83 -6.23 2.34
N TYR A 90 -9.58 -6.52 1.06
CA TYR A 90 -9.61 -5.56 -0.04
C TYR A 90 -10.94 -5.52 -0.80
N LYS A 91 -12.01 -6.19 -0.29
CA LYS A 91 -13.32 -6.18 -0.98
C LYS A 91 -13.88 -4.77 -1.21
N ASP A 92 -13.79 -3.90 -0.20
CA ASP A 92 -14.27 -2.50 -0.29
C ASP A 92 -13.29 -1.58 -1.05
N PHE A 93 -12.14 -2.11 -1.51
CA PHE A 93 -11.20 -1.33 -2.33
C PHE A 93 -11.80 -0.95 -3.69
N ASN A 94 -12.84 -1.65 -4.15
CA ASN A 94 -13.62 -1.26 -5.33
C ASN A 94 -14.28 0.13 -5.22
N ARG A 95 -14.46 0.64 -4.00
CA ARG A 95 -14.91 2.01 -3.75
C ARG A 95 -13.72 2.96 -3.59
N LEU A 96 -12.70 2.54 -2.83
CA LEU A 96 -11.51 3.35 -2.57
C LEU A 96 -10.72 3.68 -3.86
N GLN A 97 -10.75 2.81 -4.89
CA GLN A 97 -10.02 3.02 -6.15
C GLN A 97 -10.32 4.37 -6.85
N TYR A 98 -11.49 4.96 -6.62
CA TYR A 98 -11.91 6.24 -7.23
C TYR A 98 -11.60 7.46 -6.35
N SER A 99 -11.04 7.24 -5.16
CA SER A 99 -10.74 8.32 -4.22
C SER A 99 -9.50 9.09 -4.67
N ILE A 100 -9.50 10.39 -4.40
CA ILE A 100 -8.41 11.30 -4.77
C ILE A 100 -7.63 11.69 -3.50
N PHE A 101 -6.33 11.45 -3.53
CA PHE A 101 -5.36 11.73 -2.49
C PHE A 101 -4.21 12.56 -3.08
N PRO A 102 -4.39 13.89 -3.21
CA PRO A 102 -3.45 14.75 -3.93
C PRO A 102 -2.02 14.75 -3.37
N GLN A 103 -1.87 14.43 -2.08
CA GLN A 103 -0.60 14.51 -1.36
C GLN A 103 0.10 13.15 -1.17
N VAL A 104 -0.49 12.04 -1.63
CA VAL A 104 0.10 10.70 -1.43
C VAL A 104 1.43 10.61 -2.18
N GLN A 105 2.46 10.25 -1.42
CA GLN A 105 3.83 10.05 -1.88
C GLN A 105 4.34 8.65 -1.57
N SER A 106 3.75 7.96 -0.59
CA SER A 106 4.08 6.55 -0.29
C SER A 106 2.82 5.71 -0.20
N LEU A 107 2.81 4.61 -0.96
CA LEU A 107 1.74 3.62 -0.96
C LEU A 107 2.34 2.23 -0.76
N ARG A 108 1.88 1.54 0.28
CA ARG A 108 2.41 0.22 0.66
C ARG A 108 1.30 -0.80 0.86
N PHE A 109 1.43 -1.93 0.19
CA PHE A 109 0.59 -3.13 0.34
C PHE A 109 1.47 -4.32 0.76
N ASN A 110 1.51 -4.58 2.06
CA ASN A 110 2.27 -5.67 2.66
C ASN A 110 1.46 -6.97 2.66
N MET A 111 2.14 -8.10 2.45
CA MET A 111 1.61 -9.48 2.40
C MET A 111 0.66 -9.76 1.22
N LYS A 112 -0.39 -8.96 1.04
CA LYS A 112 -1.36 -9.02 -0.08
C LYS A 112 -1.72 -7.62 -0.55
N CYS A 113 -2.21 -7.52 -1.79
CA CYS A 113 -2.68 -6.28 -2.40
C CYS A 113 -4.10 -6.45 -2.98
N PRO A 114 -4.78 -5.35 -3.35
CA PRO A 114 -6.00 -5.39 -4.14
C PRO A 114 -5.81 -6.09 -5.48
N ARG A 115 -6.91 -6.44 -6.16
CA ARG A 115 -6.87 -6.91 -7.55
C ARG A 115 -6.22 -5.85 -8.45
N ASN A 116 -5.43 -6.28 -9.44
CA ASN A 116 -4.59 -5.40 -10.25
C ASN A 116 -5.40 -4.31 -10.96
N GLU A 117 -6.58 -4.63 -11.48
CA GLU A 117 -7.46 -3.64 -12.13
C GLU A 117 -7.89 -2.50 -11.18
N LEU A 118 -8.09 -2.81 -9.89
CA LEU A 118 -8.46 -1.81 -8.89
C LEU A 118 -7.26 -0.98 -8.46
N LEU A 119 -6.09 -1.61 -8.33
CA LEU A 119 -4.85 -0.91 -8.00
C LEU A 119 -4.41 0.01 -9.14
N ILE A 120 -4.46 -0.45 -10.38
CA ILE A 120 -4.18 0.38 -11.57
C ILE A 120 -5.10 1.60 -11.56
N LYS A 121 -6.41 1.42 -11.33
CA LYS A 121 -7.34 2.55 -11.27
C LYS A 121 -7.02 3.54 -10.15
N PHE A 122 -6.58 3.05 -8.99
CA PHE A 122 -6.13 3.90 -7.89
C PHE A 122 -4.86 4.68 -8.28
N LEU A 123 -3.91 4.04 -8.95
CA LEU A 123 -2.66 4.64 -9.41
C LEU A 123 -2.88 5.70 -10.51
N GLU A 124 -3.82 5.49 -11.43
CA GLU A 124 -4.21 6.51 -12.42
C GLU A 124 -4.63 7.83 -11.75
N ASN A 125 -5.34 7.74 -10.62
CA ASN A 125 -5.86 8.89 -9.89
C ASN A 125 -4.81 9.55 -8.97
N ASN A 126 -3.94 8.74 -8.36
CA ASN A 126 -3.11 9.17 -7.21
C ASN A 126 -1.60 9.02 -7.44
N GLY A 127 -1.19 8.44 -8.56
CA GLY A 127 0.18 8.02 -8.82
C GLY A 127 1.12 9.15 -9.24
N LYS A 128 0.60 10.30 -9.69
CA LYS A 128 1.40 11.40 -10.25
C LYS A 128 2.51 11.88 -9.31
N ASN A 129 2.25 11.92 -8.00
CA ASN A 129 3.20 12.40 -6.98
C ASN A 129 3.87 11.27 -6.19
N LEU A 130 3.64 10.01 -6.60
CA LEU A 130 4.10 8.85 -5.86
C LEU A 130 5.62 8.71 -5.96
N LYS A 131 6.29 8.62 -4.81
CA LYS A 131 7.74 8.43 -4.68
C LYS A 131 8.08 7.02 -4.22
N GLU A 132 7.21 6.41 -3.42
CA GLU A 132 7.39 5.05 -2.90
C GLU A 132 6.17 4.20 -3.23
N LEU A 133 6.41 3.06 -3.87
CA LEU A 133 5.42 2.04 -4.13
C LEU A 133 5.94 0.69 -3.64
N TYR A 134 5.25 0.11 -2.67
CA TYR A 134 5.54 -1.23 -2.18
C TYR A 134 4.35 -2.15 -2.47
N VAL A 135 4.55 -3.18 -3.29
CA VAL A 135 3.54 -4.16 -3.66
C VAL A 135 4.17 -5.56 -3.63
N GLU A 136 3.96 -6.28 -2.53
CA GLU A 136 4.52 -7.63 -2.34
C GLU A 136 3.65 -8.72 -3.00
N GLY A 137 2.34 -8.50 -3.07
CA GLY A 137 1.38 -9.45 -3.66
C GLY A 137 1.04 -9.11 -5.11
N ASN A 138 0.80 -10.13 -5.94
CA ASN A 138 0.28 -10.04 -7.31
C ASN A 138 0.91 -8.97 -8.19
N ASN A 139 1.94 -9.35 -8.94
CA ASN A 139 2.32 -8.60 -10.12
C ASN A 139 1.87 -9.33 -11.38
N ASN A 140 1.38 -8.56 -12.34
CA ASN A 140 1.19 -9.04 -13.70
C ASN A 140 1.61 -7.94 -14.65
N TYR A 141 1.80 -8.31 -15.91
CA TYR A 141 2.20 -7.39 -16.97
C TYR A 141 1.44 -6.05 -16.98
N SER A 142 0.12 -6.04 -16.73
CA SER A 142 -0.68 -4.81 -16.72
C SER A 142 -0.35 -3.86 -15.56
N LEU A 143 -0.13 -4.38 -14.34
CA LEU A 143 0.26 -3.54 -13.21
C LEU A 143 1.65 -2.93 -13.44
N ASN A 144 2.56 -3.72 -13.99
CA ASN A 144 3.88 -3.24 -14.37
C ASN A 144 3.83 -2.10 -15.41
N LEU A 145 2.97 -2.20 -16.42
CA LEU A 145 2.78 -1.11 -17.38
C LEU A 145 2.30 0.17 -16.69
N ALA A 146 1.34 0.07 -15.76
CA ALA A 146 0.89 1.22 -14.98
C ALA A 146 2.04 1.81 -14.14
N ILE A 147 2.90 0.98 -13.55
CA ILE A 147 4.10 1.44 -12.82
C ILE A 147 5.07 2.19 -13.74
N ILE A 148 5.28 1.70 -14.96
CA ILE A 148 6.10 2.38 -15.97
C ILE A 148 5.50 3.75 -16.30
N GLU A 149 4.18 3.86 -16.38
CA GLU A 149 3.46 5.13 -16.64
C GLU A 149 3.50 6.11 -15.47
N LEU A 150 3.66 5.65 -14.21
CA LEU A 150 3.97 6.53 -13.08
C LEU A 150 5.28 7.30 -13.32
N GLY A 151 6.21 6.65 -14.03
CA GLY A 151 7.38 7.25 -14.63
C GLY A 151 8.40 7.80 -13.63
N PRO A 152 8.99 8.98 -13.89
CA PRO A 152 10.21 9.43 -13.21
C PRO A 152 10.04 9.79 -11.73
N ASN A 153 8.83 9.96 -11.21
CA ASN A 153 8.69 10.44 -9.82
C ASN A 153 8.99 9.35 -8.79
N LEU A 154 8.97 8.08 -9.21
CA LEU A 154 9.21 6.94 -8.34
C LEU A 154 10.70 6.83 -7.97
N ARG A 155 10.97 6.82 -6.67
CA ARG A 155 12.30 6.68 -6.07
C ARG A 155 12.52 5.31 -5.46
N ASN A 156 11.48 4.72 -4.87
CA ASN A 156 11.55 3.42 -4.24
C ASN A 156 10.43 2.53 -4.78
N LEU A 157 10.79 1.38 -5.34
CA LEU A 157 9.86 0.41 -5.86
C LEU A 157 10.12 -0.94 -5.22
N SER A 158 9.13 -1.50 -4.54
CA SER A 158 9.13 -2.90 -4.16
C SER A 158 8.06 -3.61 -4.97
N THR A 159 8.48 -4.59 -5.77
CA THR A 159 7.58 -5.32 -6.67
C THR A 159 8.00 -6.76 -6.85
N ARG A 160 7.07 -7.60 -7.26
CA ARG A 160 7.36 -8.98 -7.63
C ARG A 160 7.86 -9.03 -9.07
N ILE A 161 8.91 -9.81 -9.34
CA ILE A 161 9.41 -10.02 -10.71
C ILE A 161 9.49 -11.52 -10.94
N ASP A 162 8.62 -12.03 -11.80
CA ASP A 162 8.67 -13.44 -12.21
C ASP A 162 9.66 -13.62 -13.38
N TYR A 163 10.18 -14.84 -13.57
CA TYR A 163 11.15 -15.18 -14.64
C TYR A 163 10.67 -14.74 -16.04
N ASN A 164 9.37 -14.84 -16.33
CA ASN A 164 8.82 -14.43 -17.62
C ASN A 164 8.67 -12.90 -17.77
N GLU A 165 8.86 -12.13 -16.70
CA GLU A 165 8.72 -10.67 -16.66
C GLU A 165 10.07 -9.93 -16.69
N PHE A 166 11.16 -10.62 -17.08
CA PHE A 166 12.48 -10.04 -17.21
C PHE A 166 12.58 -8.82 -18.15
N LYS A 167 11.76 -8.79 -19.21
CA LYS A 167 11.65 -7.64 -20.11
C LYS A 167 10.98 -6.46 -19.41
N THR A 168 10.09 -6.73 -18.49
CA THR A 168 9.36 -5.73 -17.73
C THR A 168 10.27 -5.02 -16.73
N LEU A 169 11.16 -5.76 -16.05
CA LEU A 169 12.21 -5.16 -15.22
C LEU A 169 13.08 -4.18 -16.01
N GLU A 170 13.53 -4.58 -17.20
CA GLU A 170 14.30 -3.69 -18.08
C GLU A 170 13.52 -2.41 -18.42
N LEU A 171 12.24 -2.52 -18.78
CA LEU A 171 11.40 -1.36 -19.06
C LEU A 171 11.21 -0.45 -17.83
N ILE A 172 11.03 -1.02 -16.64
CA ILE A 172 10.96 -0.25 -15.39
C ILE A 172 12.27 0.51 -15.16
N LEU A 173 13.42 -0.16 -15.27
CA LEU A 173 14.74 0.46 -15.06
C LEU A 173 15.04 1.59 -16.06
N ILE A 174 14.57 1.46 -17.31
CA ILE A 174 14.74 2.48 -18.35
C ILE A 174 13.80 3.68 -18.12
N ASN A 175 12.54 3.45 -17.76
CA ASN A 175 11.52 4.52 -17.68
C ASN A 175 11.46 5.20 -16.30
N CYS A 176 11.82 4.51 -15.22
CA CYS A 176 11.86 5.04 -13.86
C CYS A 176 13.26 5.57 -13.52
N GLN A 177 13.75 6.57 -14.28
CA GLN A 177 15.14 7.03 -14.23
C GLN A 177 15.63 7.62 -12.89
N TYR A 178 14.72 8.01 -11.98
CA TYR A 178 15.06 8.53 -10.65
C TYR A 178 14.89 7.49 -9.54
N LEU A 179 14.70 6.23 -9.91
CA LEU A 179 14.66 5.15 -8.94
C LEU A 179 16.00 5.09 -8.20
N GLU A 180 15.95 5.16 -6.87
CA GLU A 180 17.07 5.09 -5.94
C GLU A 180 17.24 3.65 -5.42
N SER A 181 16.11 2.95 -5.23
CA SER A 181 16.09 1.55 -4.83
C SER A 181 15.00 0.74 -5.52
N ILE A 182 15.32 -0.53 -5.77
CA ILE A 182 14.36 -1.55 -6.19
C ILE A 182 14.46 -2.77 -5.28
N GLU A 183 13.35 -3.16 -4.70
CA GLU A 183 13.20 -4.37 -3.90
C GLU A 183 12.37 -5.38 -4.71
N VAL A 184 12.90 -6.59 -4.82
CA VAL A 184 12.33 -7.65 -5.65
C VAL A 184 11.93 -8.83 -4.77
N PHE A 185 10.64 -9.18 -4.84
CA PHE A 185 10.11 -10.39 -4.20
C PHE A 185 10.15 -11.58 -5.17
N GLY A 186 10.65 -12.72 -4.70
CA GLY A 186 10.65 -13.98 -5.45
C GLY A 186 9.91 -15.07 -4.67
N GLU A 187 8.92 -15.74 -5.28
CA GLU A 187 8.22 -16.87 -4.64
C GLU A 187 9.10 -18.12 -4.52
N ASN A 188 10.15 -18.20 -5.34
CA ASN A 188 11.11 -19.28 -5.33
C ASN A 188 12.42 -18.80 -5.99
N TYR A 189 13.38 -18.39 -5.16
CA TYR A 189 14.75 -18.08 -5.60
C TYR A 189 15.45 -19.26 -6.29
N SER A 190 14.86 -20.45 -6.27
CA SER A 190 15.30 -21.64 -7.00
C SER A 190 15.13 -21.54 -8.53
N PHE A 191 14.29 -20.63 -9.04
CA PHE A 191 14.09 -20.40 -10.49
C PHE A 191 14.42 -18.99 -10.97
N ILE A 192 14.64 -18.05 -10.04
CA ILE A 192 15.04 -16.68 -10.35
C ILE A 192 16.56 -16.63 -10.21
N ASP A 193 17.27 -16.47 -11.33
CA ASP A 193 18.71 -16.23 -11.27
C ASP A 193 18.94 -14.80 -10.75
N VAL A 194 19.17 -14.69 -9.43
CA VAL A 194 19.57 -13.47 -8.72
C VAL A 194 20.72 -12.76 -9.46
N LYS A 195 21.62 -13.54 -10.10
CA LYS A 195 22.72 -13.02 -10.90
C LYS A 195 22.21 -12.27 -12.13
N ASP A 196 21.25 -12.82 -12.86
CA ASP A 196 20.66 -12.19 -14.05
C ASP A 196 19.95 -10.87 -13.72
N ILE A 197 19.17 -10.84 -12.63
CA ILE A 197 18.55 -9.59 -12.14
C ILE A 197 19.63 -8.57 -11.80
N SER A 198 20.65 -9.00 -11.04
CA SER A 198 21.75 -8.13 -10.62
C SER A 198 22.54 -7.57 -11.81
N GLU A 199 22.83 -8.39 -12.83
CA GLU A 199 23.53 -7.97 -14.04
C GLU A 199 22.72 -6.96 -14.85
N LYS A 200 21.40 -7.16 -14.97
CA LYS A 200 20.52 -6.20 -15.64
C LYS A 200 20.41 -4.88 -14.88
N VAL A 201 20.21 -4.91 -13.57
CA VAL A 201 20.18 -3.68 -12.76
C VAL A 201 21.50 -2.93 -12.90
N LYS A 202 22.64 -3.62 -12.84
CA LYS A 202 23.96 -3.02 -13.11
C LYS A 202 24.07 -2.42 -14.51
N LYS A 203 23.52 -3.08 -15.53
CA LYS A 203 23.57 -2.63 -16.92
C LYS A 203 22.72 -1.38 -17.17
N TYR A 204 21.48 -1.36 -16.70
CA TYR A 204 20.51 -0.31 -17.02
C TYR A 204 20.45 0.82 -15.98
N SER A 205 20.78 0.52 -14.71
CA SER A 205 20.70 1.50 -13.63
C SER A 205 21.76 1.24 -12.54
N PRO A 206 23.06 1.43 -12.86
CA PRO A 206 24.19 1.00 -12.02
C PRO A 206 24.27 1.63 -10.62
N LYS A 207 23.54 2.71 -10.37
CA LYS A 207 23.51 3.44 -9.08
C LYS A 207 22.38 2.98 -8.16
N ILE A 208 21.46 2.14 -8.65
CA ILE A 208 20.28 1.71 -7.88
C ILE A 208 20.68 0.69 -6.82
N LYS A 209 20.13 0.86 -5.62
CA LYS A 209 20.19 -0.15 -4.58
C LYS A 209 19.20 -1.28 -4.89
N LEU A 210 19.71 -2.44 -5.26
CA LEU A 210 18.93 -3.67 -5.43
C LEU A 210 18.80 -4.41 -4.10
N ILE A 211 17.58 -4.78 -3.73
CA ILE A 211 17.21 -5.52 -2.52
C ILE A 211 16.44 -6.77 -2.93
N PHE A 212 16.75 -7.90 -2.31
CA PHE A 212 16.00 -9.15 -2.46
C PHE A 212 15.30 -9.45 -1.12
N SER A 213 14.04 -9.88 -1.15
CA SER A 213 13.22 -10.16 0.05
C SER A 213 12.39 -11.43 -0.05
#